data_AF-A0A1J5Q1A3-F1
#
_entry.id   AF-A0A1J5Q1A3-F1
#
_cell.length_a   1.000
_cell.length_b   1.000
_cell.length_c   1.000
_cell.angle_alpha   90.00
_cell.angle_beta   90.00
_cell.angle_gamma   90.00
#
_symmetry.space_group_name_H-M   'P 1'
#
loop_
_entity.id
_entity.type
_entity.pdbx_description
1 polymer ?
#
loop_
_entity_poly.entity_id
_entity_poly.type
_entity_poly.pdbx_seq_one_letter_code
_entity_poly.pdbx_strand_id
1 'polypeptide(L)'
;MKVVEEHLGRSLASDWEDTYQHLYREAYVRELQPVDGIIEALDEIKLPTCVASSGSHEKTKLTLGLTGLWPHFAGRIFSASEVKHGKPAPDLFLHAASVLGHEAVQCVVVEDSAPGVQGALAAGMKVIAYAGGVTPRERLEGSGVHLIDNMSQLPHAVSVLLNQRS
;
A
#
# COMPACT_ATOMS: atom_id res chain seq x y z
N MET A 1 -14.72 -11.92 8.92
CA MET A 1 -15.34 -13.07 9.62
C MET A 1 -16.55 -13.62 8.85
N LYS A 2 -17.68 -12.92 8.72
CA LYS A 2 -18.85 -13.41 7.94
C LYS A 2 -18.54 -13.94 6.54
N VAL A 3 -17.75 -13.21 5.74
CA VAL A 3 -17.36 -13.64 4.39
C VAL A 3 -16.58 -14.97 4.41
N VAL A 4 -15.75 -15.19 5.44
CA VAL A 4 -14.97 -16.44 5.59
C VAL A 4 -15.89 -17.58 6.02
N GLU A 5 -16.82 -17.33 6.95
CA GLU A 5 -17.84 -18.31 7.37
C GLU A 5 -18.77 -18.72 6.22
N GLU A 6 -19.20 -17.74 5.41
CA GLU A 6 -20.01 -17.97 4.21
C GLU A 6 -19.25 -18.81 3.18
N HIS A 7 -17.96 -18.54 2.98
CA HIS A 7 -17.13 -19.31 2.04
C HIS A 7 -16.84 -20.73 2.54
N LEU A 8 -16.69 -20.91 3.86
CA LEU A 8 -16.42 -22.21 4.48
C LEU A 8 -17.70 -23.02 4.77
N GLY A 9 -18.88 -22.40 4.67
CA GLY A 9 -20.16 -23.03 5.00
C GLY A 9 -20.32 -23.42 6.47
N ARG A 10 -19.53 -22.83 7.38
CA ARG A 10 -19.56 -23.13 8.81
C ARG A 10 -19.17 -21.91 9.64
N SER A 11 -19.69 -21.83 10.87
CA SER A 11 -19.26 -20.84 11.85
C SER A 11 -17.81 -21.11 12.27
N LEU A 12 -17.07 -20.02 12.51
CA LEU A 12 -15.71 -20.10 13.04
C LEU A 12 -15.75 -20.33 14.55
N ALA A 13 -14.65 -20.87 15.10
CA ALA A 13 -14.52 -21.03 16.54
C ALA A 13 -14.56 -19.66 17.24
N SER A 14 -15.03 -19.62 18.50
CA SER A 14 -15.19 -18.35 19.22
C SER A 14 -13.88 -17.61 19.46
N ASP A 15 -12.76 -18.34 19.49
CA ASP A 15 -11.38 -17.86 19.64
C ASP A 15 -10.66 -17.73 18.28
N TRP A 16 -11.36 -17.86 17.16
CA TRP A 16 -10.74 -17.84 15.84
C TRP A 16 -10.00 -16.55 15.56
N GLU A 17 -10.58 -15.40 15.92
CA GLU A 17 -9.94 -14.10 15.66
C GLU A 17 -8.59 -14.02 16.38
N ASP A 18 -8.56 -14.35 17.67
CA ASP A 18 -7.33 -14.35 18.46
C ASP A 18 -6.30 -15.36 17.92
N THR A 19 -6.75 -16.56 17.58
CA THR A 19 -5.92 -17.62 17.00
C THR A 19 -5.35 -17.20 15.65
N TYR A 20 -6.17 -16.62 14.77
CA TYR A 20 -5.78 -16.14 13.46
C TYR A 20 -4.77 -15.00 13.59
N GLN A 21 -5.03 -14.01 14.44
CA GLN A 21 -4.10 -12.89 14.67
C GLN A 21 -2.76 -13.38 15.22
N HIS A 22 -2.77 -14.37 16.13
CA HIS A 22 -1.55 -14.97 16.65
C HIS A 22 -0.75 -15.68 15.56
N LEU A 23 -1.35 -16.63 14.83
CA LEU A 23 -0.68 -17.38 13.77
C LEU A 23 -0.19 -16.46 12.64
N TYR A 24 -0.99 -15.46 12.27
CA TYR A 24 -0.64 -14.49 11.24
C TYR A 24 0.56 -13.62 11.66
N ARG A 25 0.61 -13.19 12.93
CA ARG A 25 1.74 -12.44 13.48
C ARG A 25 3.00 -13.30 13.56
N GLU A 26 2.89 -14.56 13.97
CA GLU A 26 4.03 -15.48 13.99
C GLU A 26 4.61 -15.71 12.59
N ALA A 27 3.74 -15.92 11.59
CA ALA A 27 4.16 -16.06 10.20
C ALA A 27 4.90 -14.80 9.70
N TYR A 28 4.39 -13.60 9.99
CA TYR A 28 5.11 -12.36 9.66
C TYR A 28 6.50 -12.28 10.26
N VAL A 29 6.64 -12.56 11.55
CA VAL A 29 7.95 -12.49 12.22
C VAL A 29 8.94 -13.49 11.63
N ARG A 30 8.47 -14.65 11.15
CA ARG A 30 9.33 -15.70 10.61
C ARG A 30 9.68 -15.52 9.14
N GLU A 31 8.73 -15.07 8.32
CA GLU A 31 8.80 -15.24 6.87
C GLU A 31 8.69 -13.93 6.08
N LEU A 32 8.28 -12.82 6.71
CA LEU A 32 8.08 -11.57 5.97
C LEU A 32 9.43 -11.01 5.50
N GLN A 33 9.56 -10.86 4.18
CA GLN A 33 10.70 -10.25 3.52
C GLN A 33 10.28 -8.97 2.78
N PRO A 34 11.19 -8.00 2.59
CA PRO A 34 10.95 -6.90 1.67
C PRO A 34 10.78 -7.46 0.24
N VAL A 35 10.03 -6.73 -0.59
CA VAL A 35 9.95 -7.02 -2.02
C VAL A 35 11.32 -6.76 -2.65
N ASP A 36 11.81 -7.68 -3.48
CA ASP A 36 13.12 -7.54 -4.12
C ASP A 36 13.29 -6.18 -4.82
N GLY A 37 14.38 -5.47 -4.50
CA GLY A 37 14.73 -4.17 -5.07
C GLY A 37 14.05 -2.96 -4.45
N ILE A 38 13.15 -3.12 -3.46
CA ILE A 38 12.42 -1.98 -2.86
C ILE A 38 13.32 -1.04 -2.07
N ILE A 39 14.33 -1.57 -1.36
CA ILE A 39 15.20 -0.76 -0.51
C ILE A 39 16.07 0.13 -1.40
N GLU A 40 16.68 -0.45 -2.42
CA GLU A 40 17.49 0.24 -3.40
C GLU A 40 16.67 1.31 -4.15
N ALA A 41 15.44 0.96 -4.55
CA ALA A 41 14.54 1.91 -5.19
C ALA A 41 14.20 3.10 -4.28
N LEU A 42 13.92 2.86 -3.00
CA LEU A 42 13.64 3.93 -2.03
C LEU A 42 14.87 4.78 -1.73
N ASP A 43 16.07 4.20 -1.72
CA ASP A 43 17.32 4.93 -1.55
C ASP A 43 17.60 5.87 -2.73
N GLU A 44 17.19 5.52 -3.95
CA GLU A 44 17.30 6.38 -5.13
C GLU A 44 16.27 7.51 -5.15
N ILE A 45 15.07 7.29 -4.61
CA ILE A 45 13.99 8.29 -4.58
C ILE A 45 14.27 9.35 -3.53
N LYS A 46 14.55 10.58 -3.98
CA LYS A 46 14.84 11.75 -3.10
C LYS A 46 13.61 12.58 -2.73
N LEU A 47 12.42 12.13 -3.11
CA LEU A 47 11.16 12.81 -2.82
C LEU A 47 10.69 12.50 -1.39
N PRO A 48 9.86 13.37 -0.78
CA PRO A 48 9.14 13.01 0.44
C PRO A 48 8.28 11.76 0.20
N THR A 49 8.39 10.78 1.09
CA THR A 49 7.65 9.52 1.03
C THR A 49 6.86 9.27 2.30
N CYS A 50 5.76 8.52 2.17
CA CYS A 50 4.93 8.08 3.27
C CYS A 50 4.29 6.72 2.96
N VAL A 51 3.69 6.10 3.98
CA VAL A 51 2.84 4.91 3.80
C VAL A 51 1.40 5.29 4.08
N ALA A 52 0.50 4.95 3.16
CA ALA A 52 -0.94 5.08 3.33
C ALA A 52 -1.59 3.69 3.20
N SER A 53 -1.91 3.06 4.33
CA SER A 53 -2.30 1.64 4.39
C SER A 53 -3.73 1.42 4.92
N SER A 54 -4.39 0.38 4.43
CA SER A 54 -5.64 -0.12 5.03
C SER A 54 -5.40 -0.85 6.38
N GLY A 55 -4.14 -1.17 6.71
CA GLY A 55 -3.77 -1.76 8.00
C GLY A 55 -3.77 -0.76 9.15
N SER A 56 -3.79 -1.28 10.38
CA SER A 56 -3.59 -0.46 11.59
C SER A 56 -2.15 0.03 11.68
N HIS A 57 -1.92 1.12 12.43
CA HIS A 57 -0.56 1.62 12.68
C HIS A 57 0.36 0.57 13.29
N GLU A 58 -0.15 -0.26 14.21
CA GLU A 58 0.63 -1.33 14.84
C GLU A 58 1.07 -2.37 13.81
N LYS A 59 0.17 -2.81 12.93
CA LYS A 59 0.48 -3.76 11.85
C LYS A 59 1.52 -3.17 10.91
N THR A 60 1.31 -1.94 10.43
CA THR A 60 2.23 -1.29 9.49
C THR A 60 3.61 -1.05 10.12
N LYS A 61 3.66 -0.63 11.39
CA LYS A 61 4.93 -0.48 12.11
C LYS A 61 5.67 -1.80 12.25
N LEU A 62 4.97 -2.88 12.61
CA LEU A 62 5.56 -4.21 12.71
C LEU A 62 6.13 -4.66 11.36
N THR A 63 5.33 -4.59 10.29
CA THR A 63 5.77 -5.09 8.96
C THR A 63 6.93 -4.28 8.41
N LEU A 64 6.91 -2.95 8.51
CA LEU A 64 8.03 -2.10 8.10
C LEU A 64 9.28 -2.34 8.96
N GLY A 65 9.12 -2.65 10.25
CA GLY A 65 10.24 -2.99 11.12
C GLY A 65 10.91 -4.31 10.72
N LEU A 66 10.11 -5.34 10.45
CA LEU A 66 10.61 -6.66 10.03
C LEU A 66 11.30 -6.63 8.66
N THR A 67 10.83 -5.79 7.75
CA THR A 67 11.40 -5.67 6.39
C THR A 67 12.54 -4.66 6.28
N GLY A 68 12.94 -4.02 7.39
CA GLY A 68 13.97 -2.97 7.38
C GLY A 68 13.52 -1.64 6.77
N LEU A 69 12.26 -1.50 6.40
CA LEU A 69 11.70 -0.31 5.72
C LEU A 69 11.30 0.81 6.66
N TRP A 70 11.21 0.55 7.96
CA TRP A 70 10.78 1.55 8.95
C TRP A 70 11.53 2.91 8.86
N PRO A 71 12.87 2.96 8.70
CA PRO A 71 13.59 4.24 8.62
C PRO A 71 13.13 5.15 7.47
N HIS A 72 12.64 4.59 6.37
CA HIS A 72 12.17 5.36 5.22
C HIS A 72 10.85 6.10 5.49
N PHE A 73 10.05 5.65 6.47
CA PHE A 73 8.68 6.13 6.68
C PHE A 73 8.38 6.56 8.12
N ALA A 74 9.35 6.50 9.03
CA ALA A 74 9.16 6.84 10.43
C ALA A 74 8.52 8.24 10.58
N GLY A 75 7.37 8.29 11.26
CA GLY A 75 6.58 9.51 11.46
C GLY A 75 5.68 9.92 10.28
N ARG A 76 5.63 9.14 9.19
CA ARG A 76 4.85 9.42 7.97
C ARG A 76 4.04 8.20 7.55
N ILE A 77 3.24 7.70 8.47
CA ILE A 77 2.39 6.51 8.28
C ILE A 77 0.95 6.91 8.56
N PHE A 78 0.09 6.64 7.60
CA PHE A 78 -1.34 6.92 7.63
C PHE A 78 -2.14 5.63 7.48
N SER A 79 -3.19 5.50 8.27
CA SER A 79 -4.04 4.32 8.36
C SER A 79 -5.46 4.65 7.92
N ALA A 80 -6.14 3.67 7.31
CA ALA A 80 -7.57 3.78 7.02
C ALA A 80 -8.44 4.02 8.29
N SER A 81 -7.90 3.75 9.49
CA SER A 81 -8.57 4.07 10.76
C SER A 81 -8.65 5.57 11.06
N GLU A 82 -7.86 6.41 10.38
CA GLU A 82 -7.84 7.87 10.53
C GLU A 82 -8.84 8.57 9.60
N VAL A 83 -9.50 7.82 8.71
CA VAL A 83 -10.43 8.37 7.72
C VAL A 83 -11.79 7.70 7.78
N LYS A 84 -12.81 8.41 7.27
CA LYS A 84 -14.19 7.91 7.28
C LYS A 84 -14.39 6.71 6.35
N HIS A 85 -13.73 6.71 5.20
CA HIS A 85 -13.85 5.65 4.20
C HIS A 85 -12.45 5.20 3.75
N GLY A 86 -12.16 3.91 3.91
CA GLY A 86 -10.95 3.32 3.35
C GLY A 86 -11.04 3.11 1.83
N LYS A 87 -9.95 2.63 1.23
CA LYS A 87 -9.87 2.23 -0.20
C LYS A 87 -11.08 1.31 -0.54
N PRO A 88 -11.79 1.53 -1.66
CA PRO A 88 -11.44 2.35 -2.82
C PRO A 88 -11.84 3.83 -2.73
N ALA A 89 -12.32 4.32 -1.58
CA ALA A 89 -12.53 5.74 -1.41
C ALA A 89 -11.18 6.51 -1.38
N PRO A 90 -11.14 7.77 -1.84
CA PRO A 90 -9.90 8.55 -1.94
C PRO A 90 -9.42 9.10 -0.59
N ASP A 91 -10.25 9.05 0.45
CA ASP A 91 -10.09 9.76 1.72
C ASP A 91 -8.69 9.55 2.33
N LEU A 92 -8.19 8.31 2.34
CA LEU A 92 -6.88 7.97 2.93
C LEU A 92 -5.72 8.64 2.18
N PHE A 93 -5.76 8.66 0.84
CA PHE A 93 -4.69 9.28 0.04
C PHE A 93 -4.75 10.80 0.16
N LEU A 94 -5.95 11.39 0.10
CA LEU A 94 -6.16 12.82 0.29
C LEU A 94 -5.73 13.27 1.69
N HIS A 95 -6.00 12.47 2.72
CA HIS A 95 -5.57 12.72 4.09
C HIS A 95 -4.04 12.75 4.19
N ALA A 96 -3.34 11.73 3.68
CA ALA A 96 -1.89 11.66 3.72
C ALA A 96 -1.23 12.86 3.01
N ALA A 97 -1.70 13.21 1.80
CA ALA A 97 -1.20 14.36 1.05
C ALA A 97 -1.42 15.68 1.79
N SER A 98 -2.63 15.87 2.35
CA SER A 98 -2.99 17.06 3.12
C SER A 98 -2.13 17.24 4.37
N VAL A 99 -1.92 16.18 5.16
CA VAL A 99 -1.07 16.24 6.37
C VAL A 99 0.38 16.57 6.03
N LEU A 100 0.87 16.10 4.88
CA LEU A 100 2.23 16.40 4.41
C LEU A 100 2.34 17.73 3.64
N GLY A 101 1.22 18.45 3.45
CA GLY A 101 1.21 19.75 2.78
C GLY A 101 1.40 19.69 1.26
N HIS A 102 0.96 18.61 0.61
CA HIS A 102 1.06 18.43 -0.84
C HIS A 102 -0.32 18.37 -1.51
N GLU A 103 -0.43 18.93 -2.72
CA GLU A 103 -1.62 18.76 -3.56
C GLU A 103 -1.66 17.35 -4.17
N ALA A 104 -2.83 16.71 -4.18
CA ALA A 104 -2.97 15.34 -4.64
C ALA A 104 -2.49 15.14 -6.09
N VAL A 105 -2.72 16.11 -6.98
CA VAL A 105 -2.28 16.06 -8.39
C VAL A 105 -0.76 16.05 -8.57
N GLN A 106 0.00 16.41 -7.52
CA GLN A 106 1.46 16.38 -7.48
C GLN A 106 2.00 15.09 -6.85
N CYS A 107 1.13 14.24 -6.31
CA CYS A 107 1.50 12.98 -5.67
C CYS A 107 1.51 11.82 -6.67
N VAL A 108 2.37 10.85 -6.37
CA VAL A 108 2.42 9.54 -7.04
C VAL A 108 2.13 8.48 -5.98
N VAL A 109 1.21 7.57 -6.28
CA VAL A 109 0.89 6.42 -5.42
C VAL A 109 1.46 5.16 -6.05
N VAL A 110 2.14 4.34 -5.23
CA VAL A 110 2.57 2.98 -5.58
C VAL A 110 1.61 1.99 -4.91
N GLU A 111 0.95 1.15 -5.69
CA GLU A 111 -0.10 0.25 -5.19
C GLU A 111 -0.07 -1.13 -5.85
N ASP A 112 -0.42 -2.18 -5.11
CA ASP A 112 -0.48 -3.57 -5.58
C ASP A 112 -1.91 -4.15 -5.53
N SER A 113 -2.90 -3.33 -5.16
CA SER A 113 -4.29 -3.77 -5.00
C SER A 113 -5.26 -2.98 -5.88
N ALA A 114 -6.27 -3.65 -6.42
CA ALA A 114 -7.31 -2.98 -7.22
C ALA A 114 -8.05 -1.87 -6.44
N PRO A 115 -8.47 -2.06 -5.17
CA PRO A 115 -9.09 -0.98 -4.40
C PRO A 115 -8.15 0.20 -4.18
N GLY A 116 -6.86 -0.04 -3.98
CA GLY A 116 -5.87 1.01 -3.80
C GLY A 116 -5.61 1.81 -5.06
N VAL A 117 -5.44 1.15 -6.21
CA VAL A 117 -5.38 1.80 -7.53
C VAL A 117 -6.60 2.67 -7.75
N GLN A 118 -7.80 2.15 -7.50
CA GLN A 118 -9.06 2.90 -7.64
C GLN A 118 -9.11 4.13 -6.75
N GLY A 119 -8.72 3.99 -5.47
CA GLY A 119 -8.72 5.11 -4.53
C GLY A 119 -7.71 6.21 -4.90
N ALA A 120 -6.54 5.82 -5.42
CA ALA A 120 -5.52 6.77 -5.84
C ALA A 120 -5.95 7.56 -7.09
N LEU A 121 -6.55 6.87 -8.08
CA LEU A 121 -7.13 7.52 -9.25
C LEU A 121 -8.30 8.44 -8.86
N ALA A 122 -9.16 8.00 -7.94
CA ALA A 122 -10.27 8.82 -7.43
C ALA A 122 -9.78 10.06 -6.67
N ALA A 123 -8.58 10.01 -6.08
CA ALA A 123 -7.92 11.17 -5.46
C ALA A 123 -7.27 12.11 -6.47
N GLY A 124 -7.28 11.80 -7.77
CA GLY A 124 -6.62 12.57 -8.81
C GLY A 124 -5.09 12.45 -8.79
N MET A 125 -4.56 11.41 -8.14
CA MET A 125 -3.13 11.15 -8.06
C MET A 125 -2.64 10.32 -9.26
N LYS A 126 -1.35 10.42 -9.57
CA LYS A 126 -0.71 9.53 -10.55
C LYS A 126 -0.48 8.17 -9.90
N VAL A 127 -0.71 7.08 -10.65
CA VAL A 127 -0.62 5.73 -10.09
C VAL A 127 0.44 4.91 -10.79
N ILE A 128 1.34 4.33 -9.99
CA ILE A 128 2.23 3.25 -10.37
C ILE A 128 1.66 1.98 -9.74
N ALA A 129 1.23 1.01 -10.54
CA ALA A 129 0.72 -0.25 -10.03
C ALA A 129 1.79 -1.35 -10.11
N TYR A 130 2.06 -2.01 -8.98
CA TYR A 130 3.02 -3.11 -8.86
C TYR A 130 2.34 -4.46 -9.09
N ALA A 131 2.62 -5.06 -10.25
CA ALA A 131 2.09 -6.34 -10.69
C ALA A 131 3.05 -7.52 -10.46
N GLY A 132 4.13 -7.33 -9.68
CA GLY A 132 5.03 -8.43 -9.26
C GLY A 132 4.55 -9.19 -8.02
N GLY A 133 3.43 -8.75 -7.42
CA GLY A 133 2.83 -9.38 -6.24
C GLY A 133 1.78 -10.45 -6.59
N VAL A 134 0.88 -10.71 -5.63
CA VAL A 134 -0.16 -11.75 -5.75
C VAL A 134 -1.40 -11.32 -6.53
N THR A 135 -1.60 -10.01 -6.71
CA THR A 135 -2.74 -9.47 -7.46
C THR A 135 -2.52 -9.70 -8.96
N PRO A 136 -3.45 -10.36 -9.67
CA PRO A 136 -3.34 -10.54 -11.12
C PRO A 136 -3.21 -9.20 -11.83
N ARG A 137 -2.28 -9.14 -12.80
CA ARG A 137 -1.96 -7.91 -13.55
C ARG A 137 -3.21 -7.24 -14.11
N GLU A 138 -4.14 -8.02 -14.67
CA GLU A 138 -5.38 -7.57 -15.31
C GLU A 138 -6.30 -6.80 -14.36
N ARG A 139 -6.13 -7.00 -13.04
CA ARG A 139 -6.88 -6.31 -11.99
C ARG A 139 -6.29 -4.94 -11.64
N LEU A 140 -5.07 -4.67 -12.08
CA LEU A 140 -4.33 -3.43 -11.84
C LEU A 140 -4.25 -2.55 -13.08
N GLU A 141 -4.49 -3.10 -14.27
CA GLU A 141 -4.44 -2.33 -15.52
C GLU A 141 -5.62 -1.36 -15.63
N GLY A 142 -5.41 -0.24 -16.32
CA GLY A 142 -6.44 0.76 -16.58
C GLY A 142 -5.87 2.06 -17.10
N SER A 143 -6.76 2.94 -17.57
CA SER A 143 -6.38 4.30 -17.93
C SER A 143 -5.83 5.04 -16.71
N GLY A 144 -4.73 5.77 -16.88
CA GLY A 144 -4.09 6.53 -15.80
C GLY A 144 -3.17 5.71 -14.88
N VAL A 145 -2.92 4.43 -15.20
CA VAL A 145 -2.02 3.56 -14.42
C VAL A 145 -0.74 3.27 -15.20
N HIS A 146 0.40 3.42 -14.54
CA HIS A 146 1.70 2.96 -15.02
C HIS A 146 2.07 1.64 -14.34
N LEU A 147 2.17 0.54 -15.09
CA LEU A 147 2.46 -0.78 -14.51
C LEU A 147 3.96 -1.04 -14.42
N ILE A 148 4.37 -1.58 -13.28
CA ILE A 148 5.71 -2.16 -13.07
C ILE A 148 5.54 -3.57 -12.49
N ASP A 149 6.49 -4.45 -12.74
CA ASP A 149 6.52 -5.81 -12.16
C ASP A 149 7.79 -6.07 -11.34
N ASN A 150 8.74 -5.13 -11.37
CA ASN A 150 9.95 -5.15 -10.57
C ASN A 150 10.17 -3.79 -9.89
N MET A 151 10.50 -3.78 -8.60
CA MET A 151 10.69 -2.52 -7.86
C MET A 151 11.92 -1.73 -8.32
N SER A 152 12.89 -2.35 -9.02
CA SER A 152 13.99 -1.62 -9.66
C SER A 152 13.53 -0.66 -10.76
N GLN A 153 12.32 -0.84 -11.30
CA GLN A 153 11.71 0.07 -12.28
C GLN A 153 11.13 1.32 -11.62
N LEU A 154 10.90 1.29 -10.30
CA LEU A 154 10.18 2.32 -9.57
C LEU A 154 10.83 3.72 -9.68
N PRO A 155 12.16 3.90 -9.51
CA PRO A 155 12.77 5.22 -9.61
C PRO A 155 12.57 5.85 -11.00
N HIS A 156 12.69 5.05 -12.06
CA HIS A 156 12.44 5.50 -13.43
C HIS A 156 10.97 5.87 -13.64
N ALA A 157 10.05 5.02 -13.20
CA ALA A 157 8.61 5.25 -13.32
C ALA A 157 8.16 6.55 -12.62
N VAL A 158 8.68 6.80 -11.40
CA VAL A 158 8.44 8.06 -10.66
C VAL A 158 8.93 9.27 -11.46
N SER A 159 10.15 9.20 -12.02
CA SER A 159 10.71 10.29 -12.84
C SER A 159 9.85 10.59 -14.07
N VAL A 160 9.42 9.56 -14.81
CA VAL A 160 8.56 9.70 -15.98
C VAL A 160 7.25 10.41 -15.62
N LEU A 161 6.56 9.95 -14.58
CA LEU A 161 5.26 10.51 -14.20
C LEU A 161 5.36 11.94 -13.69
N LEU A 162 6.43 12.32 -12.98
CA LEU A 162 6.59 13.69 -12.49
C LEU A 162 6.98 14.69 -13.58
N ASN A 163 7.64 14.24 -14.64
CA ASN A 163 8.05 15.08 -15.76
C ASN A 163 6.93 15.35 -16.78
N GLN A 164 5.81 14.62 -16.72
CA GLN A 164 4.63 14.83 -17.56
C GLN A 164 3.77 16.05 -17.14
N ARG A 165 4.39 17.14 -16.68
CA ARG A 165 3.64 18.36 -16.31
C ARG A 165 2.97 18.94 -17.55
N SER A 166 1.63 18.89 -17.57
CA SER A 166 0.77 19.62 -18.51
C SER A 166 0.76 21.10 -18.15
#